data_AF-A0A6N4HA16-F1
#
_entry.id   AF-A0A6N4HA16-F1
#
_cell.length_a   1.000
_cell.length_b   1.000
_cell.length_c   1.000
_cell.angle_alpha   90.00
_cell.angle_beta   90.00
_cell.angle_gamma   90.00
#
_symmetry.space_group_name_H-M   'P 1'
#
loop_
_entity.id
_entity.type
_entity.pdbx_description
1 polymer ?
#
loop_
_entity_poly.entity_id
_entity_poly.type
_entity_poly.pdbx_seq_one_letter_code
_entity_poly.pdbx_strand_id
1 'polypeptide(L)'
;MGKLLDYIAKETQGECFASFKYCYDNMLPPNIEYEAKEDSYINMKEFAESIHDPHMRDMCPLAEKMMSMPPLFKYFLDGSRRVYKVDDIQYDKKVFPIVSGQISVSCCGREMNDDNTFRSFGKVFEEAYPVVCLPITANDEGIDNGVYFNNLCNKLNELPFIKGSGNKFGKVLYYLTKIEGNETLENKGIARIQDEMIECEKRIVAEMMSKHLLTHDRYLIKDGSIQYKPMKTGDYKELARIRNNYRHVVGVSKRFNPNLMKDNKNQSSAGQIAKLPLFHRTPAFMWKPGEEWGNVNFAIWYVRIRERKYTATPYSGILKIEKMLMTGKEAENGLESDEIDMITANIINERNPVCYGNDARWANHLYPVYMTECYCKSRFKSDISFINLF
;
A
#
# COMPACT_ATOMS: atom_id res chain seq x y z
N MET A 1 -16.32 32.15 2.27
CA MET A 1 -15.98 30.87 1.62
C MET A 1 -14.50 30.89 1.28
N GLY A 2 -13.83 29.74 1.32
CA GLY A 2 -12.44 29.68 0.91
C GLY A 2 -12.35 29.93 -0.59
N LYS A 3 -11.44 30.83 -0.97
CA LYS A 3 -11.27 31.32 -2.35
C LYS A 3 -11.11 30.19 -3.37
N LEU A 4 -10.68 29.00 -2.92
CA LEU A 4 -10.50 27.83 -3.76
C LEU A 4 -11.82 27.14 -4.14
N LEU A 5 -12.74 26.94 -3.20
CA LEU A 5 -14.03 26.29 -3.48
C LEU A 5 -14.90 27.16 -4.38
N ASP A 6 -14.93 28.47 -4.14
CA ASP A 6 -15.64 29.44 -5.00
C ASP A 6 -15.10 29.40 -6.44
N TYR A 7 -13.77 29.25 -6.58
CA TYR A 7 -13.13 29.14 -7.89
C TYR A 7 -13.47 27.81 -8.58
N ILE A 8 -13.43 26.69 -7.85
CA ILE A 8 -13.83 25.38 -8.38
C ILE A 8 -15.28 25.44 -8.86
N ALA A 9 -16.20 25.89 -8.00
CA ALA A 9 -17.62 26.00 -8.33
C ALA A 9 -17.85 26.85 -9.59
N LYS A 10 -17.15 27.98 -9.72
CA LYS A 10 -17.24 28.84 -10.91
C LYS A 10 -16.72 28.16 -12.17
N GLU A 11 -15.55 27.51 -12.12
CA GLU A 11 -14.94 26.87 -13.29
C GLU A 11 -15.69 25.61 -13.74
N THR A 12 -16.36 24.92 -12.82
CA THR A 12 -17.15 23.70 -13.11
C THR A 12 -18.65 23.96 -13.24
N GLN A 13 -19.08 25.22 -13.17
CA GLN A 13 -20.51 25.62 -13.20
C GLN A 13 -21.36 24.96 -12.09
N GLY A 14 -20.76 24.67 -10.94
CA GLY A 14 -21.44 24.11 -9.77
C GLY A 14 -21.81 25.16 -8.72
N GLU A 15 -22.54 24.72 -7.70
CA GLU A 15 -22.93 25.53 -6.53
C GLU A 15 -22.46 24.86 -5.24
N CYS A 16 -21.59 25.51 -4.45
CA CYS A 16 -21.09 24.97 -3.17
C CYS A 16 -22.00 25.32 -1.98
N PHE A 17 -22.10 24.42 -1.01
CA PHE A 17 -23.01 24.57 0.14
C PHE A 17 -22.33 24.99 1.46
N ALA A 18 -21.00 25.14 1.49
CA ALA A 18 -20.23 25.41 2.70
C ALA A 18 -20.55 24.42 3.84
N SER A 19 -20.54 23.12 3.52
CA SER A 19 -20.81 22.07 4.48
C SER A 19 -19.65 21.86 5.46
N PHE A 20 -19.91 21.09 6.52
CA PHE A 20 -18.93 20.87 7.58
C PHE A 20 -17.71 20.10 7.08
N LYS A 21 -16.52 20.66 7.33
CA LYS A 21 -15.22 20.12 6.92
C LYS A 21 -14.62 19.27 8.03
N TYR A 22 -14.13 18.07 7.71
CA TYR A 22 -13.53 17.17 8.70
C TYR A 22 -12.55 16.17 8.07
N CYS A 23 -11.67 15.61 8.91
CA CYS A 23 -10.70 14.58 8.53
C CYS A 23 -11.26 13.18 8.82
N TYR A 24 -11.23 12.28 7.84
CA TYR A 24 -11.71 10.91 7.98
C TYR A 24 -10.76 10.03 8.84
N ASP A 25 -9.46 10.30 8.81
CA ASP A 25 -8.44 9.44 9.45
C ASP A 25 -8.40 9.54 10.98
N ASN A 26 -9.04 10.56 11.56
CA ASN A 26 -9.13 10.69 13.02
C ASN A 26 -10.19 9.77 13.65
N MET A 27 -10.95 8.99 12.86
CA MET A 27 -12.18 8.33 13.32
C MET A 27 -12.16 6.79 13.39
N LEU A 28 -11.09 6.08 13.03
CA LEU A 28 -11.10 4.62 13.01
C LEU A 28 -10.23 3.98 14.11
N PRO A 29 -10.82 3.27 15.09
CA PRO A 29 -10.08 2.36 15.95
C PRO A 29 -9.50 1.19 15.13
N PRO A 30 -8.45 0.51 15.62
CA PRO A 30 -7.82 -0.60 14.93
C PRO A 30 -8.68 -1.87 15.02
N ASN A 31 -9.81 -1.90 14.31
CA ASN A 31 -10.59 -3.11 14.15
C ASN A 31 -10.06 -3.93 12.97
N ILE A 32 -10.05 -5.25 13.14
CA ILE A 32 -9.87 -6.18 12.02
C ILE A 32 -11.19 -6.21 11.29
N GLU A 33 -11.24 -5.63 10.08
CA GLU A 33 -12.39 -5.77 9.19
C GLU A 33 -12.41 -7.20 8.65
N TYR A 34 -13.38 -7.98 9.13
CA TYR A 34 -13.77 -9.24 8.53
C TYR A 34 -14.75 -8.94 7.40
N GLU A 35 -14.29 -8.38 6.28
CA GLU A 35 -15.19 -8.19 5.14
C GLU A 35 -15.73 -9.54 4.64
N ALA A 36 -17.05 -9.59 4.49
CA ALA A 36 -17.80 -10.69 3.92
C ALA A 36 -18.07 -10.42 2.44
N LYS A 37 -17.12 -10.76 1.55
CA LYS A 37 -17.39 -11.12 0.15
C LYS A 37 -16.42 -12.24 -0.27
N GLU A 38 -16.90 -13.47 -0.12
CA GLU A 38 -16.22 -14.71 -0.49
C GLU A 38 -16.25 -14.93 -2.01
N ASP A 39 -15.39 -14.27 -2.77
CA ASP A 39 -15.17 -14.66 -4.19
C ASP A 39 -13.70 -15.02 -4.49
N SER A 40 -12.77 -14.87 -3.53
CA SER A 40 -11.38 -15.32 -3.70
C SER A 40 -10.82 -15.94 -2.42
N TYR A 41 -10.13 -17.07 -2.56
CA TYR A 41 -9.44 -17.76 -1.47
C TYR A 41 -8.03 -18.15 -1.90
N ILE A 42 -7.11 -18.22 -0.94
CA ILE A 42 -5.76 -18.75 -1.14
C ILE A 42 -5.85 -20.25 -0.91
N ASN A 43 -5.52 -21.01 -1.95
CA ASN A 43 -5.59 -22.45 -1.95
C ASN A 43 -4.28 -23.03 -1.37
N MET A 44 -4.34 -23.60 -0.16
CA MET A 44 -3.15 -24.23 0.44
C MET A 44 -2.76 -25.58 -0.17
N LYS A 45 -3.46 -26.05 -1.21
CA LYS A 45 -3.10 -27.28 -1.92
C LYS A 45 -1.87 -27.11 -2.80
N GLU A 46 -1.64 -25.89 -3.29
CA GLU A 46 -0.57 -25.61 -4.24
C GLU A 46 0.56 -24.88 -3.52
N PHE A 47 1.71 -25.56 -3.42
CA PHE A 47 2.92 -24.92 -2.94
C PHE A 47 3.42 -23.91 -3.97
N ALA A 48 4.00 -22.83 -3.47
CA ALA A 48 4.73 -21.83 -4.25
C ALA A 48 6.21 -21.81 -3.88
N GLU A 49 6.74 -22.96 -3.45
CA GLU A 49 8.16 -23.16 -3.16
C GLU A 49 8.66 -24.54 -3.60
N SER A 50 9.96 -24.69 -3.89
CA SER A 50 10.52 -25.92 -4.45
C SER A 50 10.49 -27.14 -3.51
N ILE A 51 10.43 -26.95 -2.19
CA ILE A 51 10.27 -28.04 -1.21
C ILE A 51 8.83 -28.08 -0.69
N HIS A 52 8.07 -29.10 -1.10
CA HIS A 52 6.66 -29.29 -0.75
C HIS A 52 6.46 -29.96 0.63
N ASP A 53 7.03 -29.38 1.68
CA ASP A 53 6.81 -29.81 3.06
C ASP A 53 5.66 -29.01 3.69
N PRO A 54 4.55 -29.63 4.14
CA PRO A 54 3.43 -28.92 4.76
C PRO A 54 3.72 -28.40 6.18
N HIS A 55 4.85 -28.76 6.78
CA HIS A 55 5.18 -28.36 8.15
C HIS A 55 5.72 -26.93 8.23
N MET A 56 5.55 -26.34 9.42
CA MET A 56 6.16 -25.05 9.75
C MET A 56 7.69 -25.21 9.80
N ARG A 57 8.42 -24.22 9.30
CA ARG A 57 9.89 -24.24 9.31
C ARG A 57 10.45 -23.29 10.33
N ASP A 58 11.44 -23.76 11.09
CA ASP A 58 12.19 -22.94 12.04
C ASP A 58 13.24 -22.09 11.31
N MET A 59 13.13 -20.77 11.43
CA MET A 59 14.08 -19.84 10.84
C MET A 59 15.14 -19.34 11.81
N CYS A 60 15.14 -19.78 13.08
CA CYS A 60 16.12 -19.31 14.07
C CYS A 60 17.57 -19.50 13.59
N PRO A 61 18.01 -20.69 13.13
CA PRO A 61 19.41 -20.89 12.75
C PRO A 61 19.85 -19.99 11.59
N LEU A 62 18.96 -19.79 10.61
CA LEU A 62 19.26 -18.94 9.46
C LEU A 62 19.22 -17.46 9.84
N ALA A 63 18.25 -17.03 10.65
CA ALA A 63 18.17 -15.65 11.13
C ALA A 63 19.42 -15.26 11.92
N GLU A 64 19.92 -16.13 12.81
CA GLU A 64 21.17 -15.93 13.55
C GLU A 64 22.37 -15.80 12.61
N LYS A 65 22.50 -16.69 11.62
CA LYS A 65 23.56 -16.61 10.60
C LYS A 65 23.51 -15.29 9.84
N MET A 66 22.31 -14.85 9.45
CA MET A 66 22.12 -13.63 8.66
C MET A 66 22.42 -12.35 9.42
N MET A 67 22.48 -12.36 10.76
CA MET A 67 22.90 -11.18 11.53
C MET A 67 24.37 -10.80 11.29
N SER A 68 25.19 -11.75 10.83
CA SER A 68 26.62 -11.52 10.51
C SER A 68 26.88 -11.22 9.03
N MET A 69 25.84 -11.26 8.20
CA MET A 69 25.92 -11.04 6.76
C MET A 69 25.37 -9.65 6.40
N PRO A 70 25.69 -9.12 5.21
CA PRO A 70 25.01 -7.93 4.70
C PRO A 70 23.48 -8.14 4.66
N PRO A 71 22.68 -7.15 5.09
CA PRO A 71 21.22 -7.28 5.09
C PRO A 71 20.67 -7.36 3.67
N LEU A 72 19.74 -8.28 3.42
CA LEU A 72 19.09 -8.44 2.12
C LEU A 72 18.28 -7.19 1.71
N PHE A 73 17.59 -6.59 2.69
CA PHE A 73 16.73 -5.44 2.45
C PHE A 73 17.51 -4.14 2.58
N LYS A 74 17.72 -3.51 1.42
CA LYS A 74 18.32 -2.17 1.36
C LYS A 74 17.25 -1.08 1.40
N TYR A 75 16.09 -1.33 0.80
CA TYR A 75 15.07 -0.32 0.56
C TYR A 75 13.73 -0.66 1.23
N PHE A 76 12.97 0.37 1.59
CA PHE A 76 11.71 0.29 2.30
C PHE A 76 10.75 1.32 1.72
N LEU A 77 9.59 0.88 1.23
CA LEU A 77 8.56 1.71 0.62
C LEU A 77 7.31 1.69 1.50
N ASP A 78 6.83 2.88 1.83
CA ASP A 78 5.55 3.07 2.50
C ASP A 78 4.75 4.22 1.85
N GLY A 79 3.43 4.09 1.91
CA GLY A 79 2.47 5.06 1.44
C GLY A 79 1.54 5.48 2.57
N SER A 80 1.46 6.78 2.82
CA SER A 80 0.52 7.36 3.77
C SER A 80 -0.37 8.37 3.07
N ARG A 81 -1.59 8.52 3.57
CA ARG A 81 -2.51 9.58 3.15
C ARG A 81 -3.23 10.20 4.34
N ARG A 82 -3.74 11.41 4.14
CA ARG A 82 -4.83 11.99 4.94
C ARG A 82 -5.98 12.38 4.03
N VAL A 83 -7.22 12.12 4.43
CA VAL A 83 -8.41 12.40 3.63
C VAL A 83 -9.41 13.27 4.38
N TYR A 84 -9.99 14.22 3.66
CA TYR A 84 -10.85 15.25 4.21
C TYR A 84 -12.11 15.40 3.36
N LYS A 85 -13.26 15.54 4.01
CA LYS A 85 -14.41 16.18 3.38
C LYS A 85 -14.20 17.70 3.45
N VAL A 86 -14.26 18.39 2.32
CA VAL A 86 -13.97 19.83 2.25
C VAL A 86 -15.15 20.69 1.82
N ASP A 87 -16.15 20.13 1.13
CA ASP A 87 -17.47 20.75 0.93
C ASP A 87 -18.44 19.73 0.32
N ASP A 88 -19.65 20.17 0.01
CA ASP A 88 -20.56 19.57 -0.96
C ASP A 88 -20.81 20.56 -2.11
N ILE A 89 -20.98 20.03 -3.33
CA ILE A 89 -21.23 20.79 -4.56
C ILE A 89 -22.45 20.25 -5.31
N GLN A 90 -23.27 21.14 -5.85
CA GLN A 90 -24.43 20.79 -6.66
C GLN A 90 -24.12 20.78 -8.15
N TYR A 91 -24.59 19.73 -8.83
CA TYR A 91 -24.76 19.69 -10.28
C TYR A 91 -26.14 19.11 -10.58
N ASP A 92 -26.90 19.70 -11.50
CA ASP A 92 -28.23 19.21 -11.90
C ASP A 92 -29.17 18.86 -10.74
N LYS A 93 -29.22 19.73 -9.72
CA LYS A 93 -30.02 19.56 -8.49
C LYS A 93 -29.66 18.34 -7.65
N LYS A 94 -28.50 17.72 -7.90
CA LYS A 94 -27.93 16.64 -7.10
C LYS A 94 -26.69 17.13 -6.38
N VAL A 95 -26.55 16.72 -5.13
CA VAL A 95 -25.46 17.14 -4.25
C VAL A 95 -24.39 16.04 -4.20
N PHE A 96 -23.13 16.46 -4.32
CA PHE A 96 -21.97 15.58 -4.37
C PHE A 96 -20.89 16.05 -3.40
N PRO A 97 -20.25 15.16 -2.65
CA PRO A 97 -19.16 15.54 -1.75
C PRO A 97 -17.89 15.94 -2.51
N ILE A 98 -17.25 17.03 -2.11
CA ILE A 98 -15.87 17.33 -2.49
C ILE A 98 -14.96 16.71 -1.42
N VAL A 99 -14.11 15.78 -1.87
CA VAL A 99 -13.12 15.13 -1.02
C VAL A 99 -11.74 15.63 -1.42
N SER A 100 -10.87 15.91 -0.45
CA SER A 100 -9.47 16.25 -0.70
C SER A 100 -8.56 15.34 0.10
N GLY A 101 -7.30 15.22 -0.31
CA GLY A 101 -6.33 14.46 0.45
C GLY A 101 -4.91 14.99 0.34
N GLN A 102 -4.11 14.63 1.33
CA GLN A 102 -2.65 14.76 1.29
C GLN A 102 -2.08 13.37 1.06
N ILE A 103 -1.34 13.17 -0.04
CA ILE A 103 -0.68 11.90 -0.35
C ILE A 103 0.82 12.06 -0.12
N SER A 104 1.44 11.07 0.52
CA SER A 104 2.89 10.99 0.71
C SER A 104 3.34 9.55 0.60
N VAL A 105 4.08 9.25 -0.45
CA VAL A 105 4.69 7.94 -0.69
C VAL A 105 6.18 8.13 -0.80
N SER A 106 6.95 7.36 -0.03
CA SER A 106 8.41 7.47 -0.03
C SER A 106 9.07 6.11 0.02
N CYS A 107 10.18 5.99 -0.72
CA CYS A 107 11.13 4.93 -0.52
C CYS A 107 12.33 5.48 0.25
N CYS A 108 12.61 4.89 1.40
CA CYS A 108 13.84 5.12 2.16
C CYS A 108 14.79 3.95 2.00
N GLY A 109 16.09 4.20 2.19
CA GLY A 109 17.13 3.20 2.06
C GLY A 109 18.14 3.31 3.20
N ARG A 110 18.77 2.18 3.51
CA ARG A 110 19.95 2.15 4.39
C ARG A 110 21.23 2.16 3.57
N GLU A 111 22.23 2.79 4.13
CA GLU A 111 23.63 2.63 3.73
C GLU A 111 24.38 1.93 4.85
N MET A 112 25.26 1.02 4.45
CA MET A 112 26.11 0.22 5.32
C MET A 112 27.57 0.63 5.11
N ASN A 113 28.40 0.46 6.12
CA ASN A 113 29.87 0.54 5.99
C ASN A 113 30.42 -0.78 5.42
N ASP A 114 31.70 -0.79 5.05
CA ASP A 114 32.37 -1.98 4.48
C ASP A 114 32.43 -3.17 5.45
N ASP A 115 32.30 -2.92 6.76
CA ASP A 115 32.23 -3.92 7.82
C ASP A 115 30.79 -4.39 8.13
N ASN A 116 29.83 -4.04 7.27
CA ASN A 116 28.40 -4.30 7.41
C ASN A 116 27.73 -3.66 8.64
N THR A 117 28.35 -2.64 9.25
CA THR A 117 27.68 -1.84 10.27
C THR A 117 26.79 -0.76 9.65
N PHE A 118 25.71 -0.40 10.35
CA PHE A 118 24.78 0.62 9.90
C PHE A 118 25.46 2.00 9.83
N ARG A 119 25.31 2.69 8.69
CA ARG A 119 25.86 4.04 8.49
C ARG A 119 24.77 5.11 8.56
N SER A 120 23.73 4.98 7.73
CA SER A 120 22.67 5.98 7.64
C SER A 120 21.39 5.41 7.06
N PHE A 121 20.27 6.06 7.34
CA PHE A 121 18.96 5.78 6.75
C PHE A 121 18.35 7.08 6.24
N GLY A 122 17.86 7.09 5.01
CA GLY A 122 17.32 8.32 4.43
C GLY A 122 16.46 8.09 3.19
N LYS A 123 15.81 9.16 2.75
CA LYS A 123 14.99 9.18 1.54
C LYS A 123 15.84 8.84 0.32
N VAL A 124 15.30 7.97 -0.54
CA VAL A 124 15.80 7.70 -1.90
C VAL A 124 14.84 8.29 -2.94
N PHE A 125 13.54 8.02 -2.81
CA PHE A 125 12.47 8.56 -3.67
C PHE A 125 11.30 9.06 -2.83
N GLU A 126 10.57 10.04 -3.36
CA GLU A 126 9.40 10.63 -2.70
C GLU A 126 8.46 11.24 -3.74
N GLU A 127 7.17 10.93 -3.58
CA GLU A 127 6.06 11.64 -4.19
C GLU A 127 5.14 12.12 -3.06
N ALA A 128 5.07 13.43 -2.83
CA ALA A 128 4.23 14.02 -1.80
C ALA A 128 3.52 15.26 -2.32
N TYR A 129 2.19 15.24 -2.35
CA TYR A 129 1.37 16.33 -2.85
C TYR A 129 -0.09 16.25 -2.38
N PRO A 130 -0.79 17.38 -2.30
CA PRO A 130 -2.23 17.40 -2.12
C PRO A 130 -2.98 17.09 -3.42
N VAL A 131 -4.19 16.55 -3.26
CA VAL A 131 -5.15 16.24 -4.33
C VAL A 131 -6.54 16.74 -3.97
N VAL A 132 -7.34 17.06 -4.98
CA VAL A 132 -8.80 17.31 -4.85
C VAL A 132 -9.52 16.27 -5.68
N CYS A 133 -10.62 15.70 -5.18
CA CYS A 133 -11.41 14.68 -5.84
C CYS A 133 -12.84 15.18 -6.03
N LEU A 134 -13.27 15.29 -7.28
CA LEU A 134 -14.56 15.83 -7.69
C LEU A 134 -15.45 14.73 -8.28
N PRO A 135 -16.79 14.88 -8.28
CA PRO A 135 -17.64 13.97 -9.04
C PRO A 135 -17.34 14.10 -10.53
N ILE A 136 -17.43 12.99 -11.27
CA ILE A 136 -17.25 12.99 -12.74
C ILE A 136 -18.21 13.98 -13.44
N THR A 137 -19.37 14.26 -12.84
CA THR A 137 -20.35 15.24 -13.35
C THR A 137 -19.87 16.69 -13.32
N ALA A 138 -18.73 16.98 -12.68
CA ALA A 138 -18.08 18.29 -12.79
C ALA A 138 -17.54 18.56 -14.21
N ASN A 139 -17.39 17.53 -15.04
CA ASN A 139 -17.08 17.66 -16.46
C ASN A 139 -18.37 17.44 -17.26
N ASP A 140 -19.01 18.52 -17.68
CA ASP A 140 -20.17 18.53 -18.57
C ASP A 140 -19.81 18.85 -20.03
N GLU A 141 -18.56 19.25 -20.29
CA GLU A 141 -18.08 19.75 -21.59
C GLU A 141 -17.84 18.65 -22.65
N GLY A 142 -18.05 17.38 -22.30
CA GLY A 142 -17.85 16.24 -23.21
C GLY A 142 -16.38 15.96 -23.59
N ILE A 143 -15.43 16.62 -22.92
CA ILE A 143 -13.99 16.42 -23.07
C ILE A 143 -13.58 15.13 -22.33
N ASP A 144 -12.49 14.49 -22.77
CA ASP A 144 -11.87 13.42 -21.99
C ASP A 144 -11.62 13.86 -20.53
N ASN A 145 -12.05 13.05 -19.58
CA ASN A 145 -11.99 13.38 -18.16
C ASN A 145 -10.55 13.63 -17.69
N GLY A 146 -9.59 12.83 -18.16
CA GLY A 146 -8.19 13.01 -17.80
C GLY A 146 -7.67 14.38 -18.22
N VAL A 147 -7.97 14.80 -19.45
CA VAL A 147 -7.61 16.12 -19.97
C VAL A 147 -8.30 17.24 -19.19
N TYR A 148 -9.62 17.13 -18.96
CA TYR A 148 -10.40 18.14 -18.25
C TYR A 148 -9.86 18.40 -16.83
N PHE A 149 -9.73 17.35 -16.01
CA PHE A 149 -9.29 17.50 -14.62
C PHE A 149 -7.81 17.90 -14.51
N ASN A 150 -6.96 17.51 -15.47
CA ASN A 150 -5.59 18.02 -15.54
C ASN A 150 -5.56 19.53 -15.83
N ASN A 151 -6.40 20.01 -16.75
CA ASN A 151 -6.52 21.45 -17.04
C ASN A 151 -7.03 22.21 -15.81
N LEU A 152 -8.03 21.68 -15.10
CA LEU A 152 -8.51 22.26 -13.85
C LEU A 152 -7.38 22.32 -12.81
N CYS A 153 -6.61 21.24 -12.64
CA CYS A 153 -5.46 21.22 -11.74
C CYS A 153 -4.45 22.34 -12.06
N ASN A 154 -4.15 22.56 -13.35
CA ASN A 154 -3.26 23.64 -13.78
C ASN A 154 -3.81 25.02 -13.42
N LYS A 155 -5.12 25.25 -13.67
CA LYS A 155 -5.79 26.50 -13.29
C LYS A 155 -5.74 26.75 -11.78
N LEU A 156 -6.05 25.74 -10.96
CA LEU A 156 -5.97 25.84 -9.49
C LEU A 156 -4.57 26.21 -9.01
N ASN A 157 -3.54 25.65 -9.64
CA ASN A 157 -2.15 25.90 -9.29
C ASN A 157 -1.64 27.30 -9.69
N GLU A 158 -2.29 27.97 -10.64
CA GLU A 158 -1.98 29.36 -11.03
C GLU A 158 -2.63 30.41 -10.11
N LEU A 159 -3.53 30.01 -9.21
CA LEU A 159 -4.16 30.94 -8.27
C LEU A 159 -3.10 31.59 -7.36
N PRO A 160 -3.13 32.92 -7.14
CA PRO A 160 -2.07 33.63 -6.42
C PRO A 160 -1.78 33.13 -5.00
N PHE A 161 -2.79 32.56 -4.32
CA PHE A 161 -2.64 32.03 -2.96
C PHE A 161 -2.19 30.55 -2.91
N ILE A 162 -2.23 29.85 -4.05
CA ILE A 162 -1.65 28.50 -4.21
C ILE A 162 -0.21 28.61 -4.71
N LYS A 163 0.02 29.52 -5.66
CA LYS A 163 1.34 29.80 -6.23
C LYS A 163 2.30 30.26 -5.12
N GLY A 164 3.37 29.50 -4.91
CA GLY A 164 4.40 29.81 -3.90
C GLY A 164 4.06 29.45 -2.46
N SER A 165 2.86 28.95 -2.13
CA SER A 165 2.49 28.57 -0.75
C SER A 165 2.91 27.13 -0.38
N GLY A 166 3.58 26.43 -1.29
CA GLY A 166 3.89 25.00 -1.16
C GLY A 166 2.64 24.12 -1.12
N ASN A 167 1.47 24.62 -1.53
CA ASN A 167 0.20 23.88 -1.62
C ASN A 167 -0.13 23.46 -3.06
N LYS A 168 0.89 23.32 -3.92
CA LYS A 168 0.69 22.94 -5.31
C LYS A 168 -0.01 21.58 -5.35
N PHE A 169 -1.20 21.53 -5.92
CA PHE A 169 -1.93 20.28 -6.15
C PHE A 169 -1.18 19.44 -7.17
N GLY A 170 -0.97 18.17 -6.84
CA GLY A 170 -0.39 17.22 -7.78
C GLY A 170 -1.42 16.82 -8.85
N LYS A 171 -2.67 16.60 -8.42
CA LYS A 171 -3.77 16.18 -9.30
C LYS A 171 -5.12 16.71 -8.82
N VAL A 172 -6.01 16.95 -9.78
CA VAL A 172 -7.45 16.89 -9.53
C VAL A 172 -7.93 15.52 -10.03
N LEU A 173 -8.43 14.73 -9.10
CA LEU A 173 -8.97 13.40 -9.31
C LEU A 173 -10.48 13.50 -9.54
N TYR A 174 -11.07 12.42 -10.05
CA TYR A 174 -12.51 12.31 -10.17
C TYR A 174 -13.01 10.93 -9.78
N TYR A 175 -14.23 10.87 -9.24
CA TYR A 175 -14.92 9.64 -8.91
C TYR A 175 -16.24 9.49 -9.69
N LEU A 176 -16.60 8.24 -9.98
CA LEU A 176 -17.84 7.93 -10.68
C LEU A 176 -19.05 8.12 -9.75
N THR A 177 -20.11 8.71 -10.27
CA THR A 177 -21.33 9.03 -9.50
C THR A 177 -22.35 7.89 -9.48
N LYS A 178 -22.13 6.82 -10.26
CA LYS A 178 -22.95 5.61 -10.22
C LYS A 178 -22.68 4.85 -8.92
N ILE A 179 -23.71 4.66 -8.10
CA ILE A 179 -23.64 3.89 -6.85
C ILE A 179 -23.97 2.43 -7.11
N GLU A 180 -23.20 1.51 -6.53
CA GLU A 180 -23.42 0.06 -6.60
C GLU A 180 -23.44 -0.52 -5.17
N GLY A 181 -24.49 -1.27 -4.83
CA GLY A 181 -24.67 -1.83 -3.48
C GLY A 181 -24.72 -0.76 -2.38
N ASN A 182 -23.90 -0.94 -1.34
CA ASN A 182 -23.87 -0.08 -0.14
C ASN A 182 -22.77 1.01 -0.19
N GLU A 183 -22.18 1.27 -1.36
CA GLU A 183 -21.17 2.31 -1.50
C GLU A 183 -21.77 3.72 -1.35
N THR A 184 -21.05 4.62 -0.69
CA THR A 184 -21.38 6.06 -0.66
C THR A 184 -20.52 6.82 -1.66
N LEU A 185 -20.98 7.99 -2.11
CA LEU A 185 -20.19 8.87 -2.99
C LEU A 185 -18.90 9.35 -2.29
N GLU A 186 -18.96 9.56 -0.97
CA GLU A 186 -17.78 9.88 -0.15
C GLU A 186 -16.76 8.74 -0.21
N ASN A 187 -17.19 7.49 -0.02
CA ASN A 187 -16.31 6.32 -0.12
C ASN A 187 -15.67 6.18 -1.50
N LYS A 188 -16.37 6.55 -2.59
CA LYS A 188 -15.79 6.56 -3.94
C LYS A 188 -14.70 7.63 -4.09
N GLY A 189 -14.91 8.83 -3.54
CA GLY A 189 -13.89 9.87 -3.51
C GLY A 189 -12.65 9.46 -2.71
N ILE A 190 -12.88 8.86 -1.53
CA ILE A 190 -11.83 8.30 -0.65
C ILE A 190 -11.07 7.18 -1.37
N ALA A 191 -11.77 6.26 -2.03
CA ALA A 191 -11.16 5.17 -2.79
C ALA A 191 -10.27 5.70 -3.92
N ARG A 192 -10.70 6.74 -4.63
CA ARG A 192 -9.89 7.34 -5.70
C ARG A 192 -8.57 7.93 -5.19
N ILE A 193 -8.57 8.55 -4.01
CA ILE A 193 -7.35 9.07 -3.37
C ILE A 193 -6.43 7.90 -2.94
N GLN A 194 -7.01 6.80 -2.43
CA GLN A 194 -6.26 5.59 -2.12
C GLN A 194 -5.62 4.99 -3.37
N ASP A 195 -6.35 4.93 -4.49
CA ASP A 195 -5.84 4.44 -5.76
C ASP A 195 -4.66 5.29 -6.24
N GLU A 196 -4.77 6.61 -6.16
CA GLU A 196 -3.66 7.49 -6.55
C GLU A 196 -2.40 7.24 -5.73
N MET A 197 -2.53 7.02 -4.41
CA MET A 197 -1.40 6.64 -3.56
C MET A 197 -0.77 5.31 -3.99
N ILE A 198 -1.59 4.31 -4.34
CA ILE A 198 -1.12 3.03 -4.88
C ILE A 198 -0.39 3.23 -6.22
N GLU A 199 -0.88 4.12 -7.09
CA GLU A 199 -0.19 4.47 -8.33
C GLU A 199 1.16 5.16 -8.07
N CYS A 200 1.28 6.00 -7.04
CA CYS A 200 2.59 6.55 -6.62
C CYS A 200 3.56 5.43 -6.20
N GLU A 201 3.10 4.45 -5.41
CA GLU A 201 3.93 3.30 -5.02
C GLU A 201 4.48 2.58 -6.25
N LYS A 202 3.60 2.28 -7.23
CA LYS A 202 3.99 1.61 -8.48
C LYS A 202 5.02 2.42 -9.27
N ARG A 203 4.84 3.74 -9.38
CA ARG A 203 5.79 4.63 -10.08
C ARG A 203 7.16 4.63 -9.43
N ILE A 204 7.23 4.72 -8.10
CA ILE A 204 8.49 4.66 -7.36
C ILE A 204 9.20 3.31 -7.61
N VAL A 205 8.49 2.18 -7.53
CA VAL A 205 9.08 0.87 -7.81
C VAL A 205 9.61 0.79 -9.25
N ALA A 206 8.86 1.30 -10.22
CA ALA A 206 9.28 1.33 -11.61
C ALA A 206 10.52 2.20 -11.83
N GLU A 207 10.61 3.35 -11.16
CA GLU A 207 11.79 4.23 -11.23
C GLU A 207 13.01 3.55 -10.60
N MET A 208 12.87 2.91 -9.44
CA MET A 208 13.96 2.18 -8.78
C MET A 208 14.56 1.08 -9.65
N MET A 209 13.69 0.35 -10.36
CA MET A 209 14.10 -0.69 -11.31
C MET A 209 14.80 -0.11 -12.53
N SER A 210 14.29 1.00 -13.08
CA SER A 210 14.91 1.68 -14.22
C SER A 210 16.33 2.18 -13.90
N LYS A 211 16.60 2.50 -12.62
CA LYS A 211 17.91 2.91 -12.11
C LYS A 211 18.77 1.75 -11.59
N HIS A 212 18.36 0.50 -11.81
CA HIS A 212 19.09 -0.71 -11.40
C HIS A 212 19.43 -0.76 -9.89
N LEU A 213 18.54 -0.19 -9.05
CA LEU A 213 18.72 -0.19 -7.60
C LEU A 213 18.29 -1.50 -6.96
N LEU A 214 17.31 -2.18 -7.55
CA LEU A 214 16.81 -3.47 -7.05
C LEU A 214 17.49 -4.63 -7.76
N THR A 215 18.17 -5.46 -6.99
CA THR A 215 18.97 -6.60 -7.48
C THR A 215 18.86 -7.79 -6.52
N HIS A 216 19.47 -8.93 -6.88
CA HIS A 216 19.44 -10.16 -6.07
C HIS A 216 20.01 -10.02 -4.65
N ASP A 217 20.78 -8.96 -4.39
CA ASP A 217 21.41 -8.61 -3.12
C ASP A 217 20.84 -7.32 -2.50
N ARG A 218 19.89 -6.65 -3.17
CA ARG A 218 19.29 -5.38 -2.73
C ARG A 218 17.79 -5.38 -2.96
N TYR A 219 17.06 -5.93 -1.98
CA TYR A 219 15.61 -6.05 -2.03
C TYR A 219 14.91 -4.81 -1.48
N LEU A 220 13.66 -4.65 -1.92
CA LEU A 220 12.69 -3.68 -1.42
C LEU A 220 11.62 -4.38 -0.58
N ILE A 221 11.40 -3.91 0.65
CA ILE A 221 10.15 -4.18 1.38
C ILE A 221 9.11 -3.13 1.02
N LYS A 222 7.93 -3.58 0.63
CA LYS A 222 6.73 -2.76 0.43
C LYS A 222 5.79 -2.98 1.61
N ASP A 223 5.41 -1.92 2.32
CA ASP A 223 4.43 -2.03 3.42
C ASP A 223 3.01 -2.29 2.86
N GLY A 224 2.43 -3.41 3.27
CA GLY A 224 1.18 -3.91 2.74
C GLY A 224 1.33 -4.79 1.49
N SER A 225 0.23 -4.92 0.76
CA SER A 225 0.13 -5.88 -0.33
C SER A 225 0.70 -5.35 -1.65
N ILE A 226 1.34 -6.23 -2.42
CA ILE A 226 1.77 -6.05 -3.81
C ILE A 226 0.78 -6.67 -4.81
N GLN A 227 -0.40 -7.12 -4.33
CA GLN A 227 -1.46 -7.60 -5.19
C GLN A 227 -2.14 -6.39 -5.83
N TYR A 228 -1.71 -6.02 -7.03
CA TYR A 228 -2.31 -4.93 -7.79
C TYR A 228 -3.29 -5.45 -8.83
N LYS A 229 -4.53 -4.99 -8.80
CA LYS A 229 -5.42 -5.16 -9.95
C LYS A 229 -4.93 -4.27 -11.09
N PRO A 230 -4.70 -4.80 -12.31
CA PRO A 230 -4.47 -3.96 -13.47
C PRO A 230 -5.65 -3.02 -13.66
N MET A 231 -5.37 -1.77 -14.01
CA MET A 231 -6.42 -0.82 -14.35
C MET A 231 -7.19 -1.33 -15.57
N LYS A 232 -8.49 -1.05 -15.64
CA LYS A 232 -9.38 -1.43 -16.76
C LYS A 232 -8.89 -0.90 -18.12
N THR A 233 -7.96 0.06 -18.14
CA THR A 233 -7.19 0.46 -19.32
C THR A 233 -6.17 -0.65 -19.63
N GLY A 234 -6.61 -1.66 -20.38
CA GLY A 234 -5.86 -2.88 -20.69
C GLY A 234 -4.60 -2.68 -21.53
N ASP A 235 -3.60 -1.97 -21.02
CA ASP A 235 -2.28 -1.92 -21.63
C ASP A 235 -1.46 -3.13 -21.14
N TYR A 236 -1.55 -4.24 -21.88
CA TYR A 236 -0.77 -5.46 -21.64
C TYR A 236 0.75 -5.18 -21.52
N LYS A 237 1.25 -4.08 -22.10
CA LYS A 237 2.65 -3.64 -21.97
C LYS A 237 2.98 -3.17 -20.56
N GLU A 238 2.02 -2.61 -19.83
CA GLU A 238 2.18 -2.18 -18.45
C GLU A 238 2.33 -3.38 -17.51
N LEU A 239 1.52 -4.42 -17.70
CA LEU A 239 1.63 -5.69 -16.95
C LEU A 239 2.98 -6.39 -17.16
N ALA A 240 3.49 -6.41 -18.39
CA ALA A 240 4.81 -6.98 -18.69
C ALA A 240 5.97 -6.16 -18.08
N ARG A 241 5.79 -4.83 -17.92
CA ARG A 241 6.72 -3.93 -17.22
C ARG A 241 6.61 -4.01 -15.71
N ILE A 242 5.43 -4.32 -15.15
CA ILE A 242 5.21 -4.55 -13.71
C ILE A 242 5.78 -5.92 -13.30
N ARG A 243 5.56 -6.96 -14.10
CA ARG A 243 6.45 -8.13 -14.08
C ARG A 243 7.89 -7.65 -14.33
N ASN A 244 8.98 -8.35 -14.09
CA ASN A 244 10.34 -7.73 -14.07
C ASN A 244 10.57 -6.69 -12.96
N ASN A 245 9.76 -5.63 -12.83
CA ASN A 245 9.99 -4.58 -11.83
C ASN A 245 9.85 -5.10 -10.39
N TYR A 246 9.03 -6.13 -10.17
CA TYR A 246 8.73 -6.63 -8.83
C TYR A 246 9.53 -7.87 -8.42
N ARG A 247 10.55 -8.28 -9.21
CA ARG A 247 11.32 -9.48 -8.92
C ARG A 247 12.04 -9.46 -7.58
N HIS A 248 12.53 -8.30 -7.15
CA HIS A 248 13.23 -8.10 -5.88
C HIS A 248 12.41 -7.24 -4.90
N VAL A 249 11.08 -7.31 -5.02
CA VAL A 249 10.12 -6.63 -4.15
C VAL A 249 9.36 -7.66 -3.33
N VAL A 250 9.27 -7.42 -2.02
CA VAL A 250 8.55 -8.27 -1.07
C VAL A 250 7.46 -7.43 -0.41
N GLY A 251 6.21 -7.86 -0.56
CA GLY A 251 5.08 -7.28 0.16
C GLY A 251 5.01 -7.82 1.58
N VAL A 252 4.90 -6.94 2.57
CA VAL A 252 4.81 -7.30 3.98
C VAL A 252 3.57 -6.68 4.59
N SER A 253 2.54 -7.48 4.83
CA SER A 253 1.27 -7.01 5.36
C SER A 253 1.13 -7.26 6.86
N LYS A 254 0.92 -6.16 7.60
CA LYS A 254 0.67 -6.15 9.06
C LYS A 254 -0.75 -6.63 9.42
N ARG A 255 -1.66 -6.64 8.45
CA ARG A 255 -3.05 -7.11 8.60
C ARG A 255 -3.37 -8.06 7.45
N PHE A 256 -4.13 -9.09 7.75
CA PHE A 256 -4.63 -10.05 6.77
C PHE A 256 -5.89 -10.70 7.31
N ASN A 257 -6.77 -11.16 6.41
CA ASN A 257 -7.94 -11.94 6.80
C ASN A 257 -7.54 -13.42 6.90
N PRO A 258 -7.50 -14.02 8.10
CA PRO A 258 -7.07 -15.40 8.28
C PRO A 258 -8.07 -16.43 7.71
N ASN A 259 -9.29 -16.03 7.36
CA ASN A 259 -10.31 -16.93 6.80
C ASN A 259 -10.22 -17.10 5.29
N LEU A 260 -9.43 -16.28 4.59
CA LEU A 260 -9.17 -16.45 3.15
C LEU A 260 -8.30 -17.67 2.84
N MET A 261 -7.81 -18.33 3.88
CA MET A 261 -6.83 -19.40 3.84
C MET A 261 -7.54 -20.75 4.10
N LYS A 262 -7.69 -21.57 3.05
CA LYS A 262 -8.40 -22.85 3.13
C LYS A 262 -7.46 -24.05 2.94
N ASP A 263 -7.59 -25.04 3.82
CA ASP A 263 -6.85 -26.30 3.78
C ASP A 263 -7.41 -27.29 2.75
N ASN A 264 -6.81 -28.49 2.72
CA ASN A 264 -7.20 -29.57 1.80
C ASN A 264 -8.65 -30.04 1.96
N LYS A 265 -9.29 -29.77 3.10
CA LYS A 265 -10.69 -30.10 3.42
C LYS A 265 -11.61 -28.87 3.29
N ASN A 266 -11.12 -27.79 2.67
CA ASN A 266 -11.81 -26.51 2.53
C ASN A 266 -12.11 -25.82 3.88
N GLN A 267 -11.37 -26.18 4.95
CA GLN A 267 -11.51 -25.61 6.28
C GLN A 267 -10.52 -24.46 6.46
N SER A 268 -10.87 -23.48 7.29
CA SER A 268 -10.01 -22.34 7.59
C SER A 268 -8.75 -22.78 8.35
N SER A 269 -7.57 -22.44 7.83
CA SER A 269 -6.28 -22.70 8.50
C SER A 269 -5.85 -21.58 9.43
N ALA A 270 -6.76 -20.65 9.73
CA ALA A 270 -6.57 -19.57 10.70
C ALA A 270 -5.95 -20.07 12.02
N GLY A 271 -6.38 -21.25 12.49
CA GLY A 271 -5.85 -21.88 13.70
C GLY A 271 -4.38 -22.31 13.62
N GLN A 272 -3.89 -22.73 12.46
CA GLN A 272 -2.48 -23.10 12.26
C GLN A 272 -1.59 -21.86 12.28
N ILE A 273 -1.99 -20.81 11.57
CA ILE A 273 -1.28 -19.52 11.54
C ILE A 273 -1.20 -18.93 12.95
N ALA A 274 -2.32 -18.91 13.69
CA ALA A 274 -2.36 -18.42 15.07
C ALA A 274 -1.39 -19.16 16.02
N LYS A 275 -1.08 -20.44 15.73
CA LYS A 275 -0.20 -21.31 16.52
C LYS A 275 1.25 -21.31 16.06
N LEU A 276 1.63 -20.55 15.02
CA LEU A 276 3.03 -20.45 14.60
C LEU A 276 3.95 -20.16 15.80
N PRO A 277 4.99 -20.98 16.04
CA PRO A 277 6.01 -20.67 17.03
C PRO A 277 6.80 -19.42 16.64
N LEU A 278 7.51 -18.82 17.60
CA LEU A 278 8.37 -17.66 17.32
C LEU A 278 9.40 -18.03 16.24
N PHE A 279 9.58 -17.13 15.26
CA PHE A 279 10.52 -17.27 14.14
C PHE A 279 10.26 -18.48 13.24
N HIS A 280 9.06 -19.06 13.31
CA HIS A 280 8.65 -20.06 12.36
C HIS A 280 7.85 -19.43 11.24
N ARG A 281 8.04 -19.97 10.03
CA ARG A 281 7.17 -19.67 8.89
C ARG A 281 6.29 -20.85 8.51
N THR A 282 5.17 -20.54 7.88
CA THR A 282 4.43 -21.54 7.08
C THR A 282 5.20 -21.87 5.80
N PRO A 283 4.81 -22.95 5.11
CA PRO A 283 5.11 -23.08 3.69
C PRO A 283 4.59 -21.87 2.91
N ALA A 284 5.16 -21.63 1.73
CA ALA A 284 4.63 -20.69 0.77
C ALA A 284 3.56 -21.35 -0.09
N PHE A 285 2.41 -20.69 -0.16
CA PHE A 285 1.25 -21.14 -0.91
C PHE A 285 1.04 -20.29 -2.15
N MET A 286 0.61 -20.95 -3.21
CA MET A 286 0.32 -20.36 -4.50
C MET A 286 -1.04 -19.67 -4.45
N TRP A 287 -1.07 -18.40 -4.83
CA TRP A 287 -2.32 -17.69 -5.07
C TRP A 287 -2.41 -17.30 -6.54
N LYS A 288 -3.47 -17.79 -7.20
CA LYS A 288 -3.77 -17.60 -8.62
C LYS A 288 -5.07 -16.81 -8.75
N PRO A 289 -5.00 -15.47 -8.69
CA PRO A 289 -6.20 -14.64 -8.64
C PRO A 289 -6.89 -14.48 -10.01
N GLY A 290 -6.30 -15.01 -11.10
CA GLY A 290 -6.93 -15.12 -12.41
C GLY A 290 -6.65 -13.96 -13.37
N GLU A 291 -7.39 -13.94 -14.49
CA GLU A 291 -7.16 -13.01 -15.59
C GLU A 291 -7.38 -11.55 -15.21
N GLU A 292 -8.32 -11.28 -14.30
CA GLU A 292 -8.63 -9.94 -13.79
C GLU A 292 -7.44 -9.31 -13.04
N TRP A 293 -6.42 -10.10 -12.69
CA TRP A 293 -5.14 -9.68 -12.08
C TRP A 293 -3.97 -9.80 -13.04
N GLY A 294 -4.25 -9.87 -14.34
CA GLY A 294 -3.24 -9.98 -15.40
C GLY A 294 -2.47 -11.29 -15.36
N ASN A 295 -3.08 -12.39 -14.88
CA ASN A 295 -2.48 -13.73 -14.78
C ASN A 295 -1.12 -13.74 -14.03
N VAL A 296 -0.96 -12.88 -13.03
CA VAL A 296 0.21 -12.90 -12.14
C VAL A 296 -0.10 -13.81 -10.96
N ASN A 297 0.78 -14.77 -10.71
CA ASN A 297 0.70 -15.65 -9.55
C ASN A 297 1.56 -15.11 -8.41
N PHE A 298 1.21 -15.45 -7.18
CA PHE A 298 1.90 -14.98 -5.98
C PHE A 298 2.29 -16.15 -5.09
N ALA A 299 3.48 -16.09 -4.51
CA ALA A 299 3.86 -16.89 -3.35
C ALA A 299 3.45 -16.13 -2.09
N ILE A 300 2.69 -16.77 -1.20
CA ILE A 300 2.22 -16.18 0.07
C ILE A 300 2.60 -17.09 1.23
N TRP A 301 3.25 -16.55 2.25
CA TRP A 301 3.54 -17.27 3.49
C TRP A 301 3.43 -16.35 4.71
N TYR A 302 3.49 -16.95 5.89
CA TYR A 302 3.33 -16.24 7.16
C TYR A 302 4.51 -16.53 8.05
N VAL A 303 4.98 -15.54 8.79
CA VAL A 303 6.04 -15.70 9.79
C VAL A 303 5.66 -15.02 11.09
N ARG A 304 5.93 -15.66 12.23
CA ARG A 304 5.81 -15.01 13.54
C ARG A 304 7.12 -14.34 13.94
N ILE A 305 7.10 -13.02 14.09
CA ILE A 305 8.25 -12.20 14.52
C ILE A 305 8.19 -11.79 16.00
N ARG A 306 7.06 -11.99 16.68
CA ARG A 306 6.89 -11.69 18.12
C ARG A 306 6.20 -12.81 18.88
N GLU A 307 6.65 -13.00 20.12
CA GLU A 307 6.05 -13.99 21.02
C GLU A 307 4.62 -13.62 21.35
N ARG A 308 3.74 -14.62 21.29
CA ARG A 308 2.31 -14.44 21.54
C ARG A 308 2.00 -13.83 22.92
N LYS A 309 2.83 -14.12 23.94
CA LYS A 309 2.65 -13.62 25.31
C LYS A 309 2.71 -12.10 25.44
N TYR A 310 3.31 -11.41 24.48
CA TYR A 310 3.41 -9.95 24.46
C TYR A 310 2.38 -9.29 23.52
N THR A 311 1.44 -10.05 22.96
CA THR A 311 0.59 -9.58 21.86
C THR A 311 -0.90 -9.62 22.22
N ALA A 312 -1.67 -8.65 21.72
CA ALA A 312 -3.08 -8.49 22.07
C ALA A 312 -4.01 -9.54 21.42
N THR A 313 -3.66 -10.03 20.24
CA THR A 313 -4.46 -11.04 19.50
C THR A 313 -3.59 -12.21 19.06
N PRO A 314 -4.18 -13.40 18.78
CA PRO A 314 -3.40 -14.55 18.30
C PRO A 314 -2.61 -14.30 17.01
N TYR A 315 -3.06 -13.35 16.17
CA TYR A 315 -2.42 -12.98 14.91
C TYR A 315 -1.46 -11.80 15.03
N SER A 316 -1.49 -11.08 16.15
CA SER A 316 -0.48 -10.09 16.46
C SER A 316 0.88 -10.79 16.64
N GLY A 317 1.93 -10.15 16.15
CA GLY A 317 3.26 -10.74 15.98
C GLY A 317 3.44 -11.58 14.72
N ILE A 318 2.44 -11.68 13.83
CA ILE A 318 2.53 -12.43 12.57
C ILE A 318 2.48 -11.46 11.39
N LEU A 319 3.38 -11.67 10.42
CA LEU A 319 3.38 -10.99 9.14
C LEU A 319 2.89 -11.92 8.03
N LYS A 320 2.05 -11.40 7.13
CA LYS A 320 1.81 -12.02 5.82
C LYS A 320 2.86 -11.49 4.85
N ILE A 321 3.64 -12.39 4.27
CA ILE A 321 4.66 -12.06 3.29
C ILE A 321 4.19 -12.57 1.93
N GLU A 322 4.45 -11.78 0.90
CA GLU A 322 4.09 -12.12 -0.46
C GLU A 322 5.13 -11.64 -1.47
N LYS A 323 5.30 -12.43 -2.53
CA LYS A 323 6.19 -12.14 -3.65
C LYS A 323 5.54 -12.56 -4.97
N MET A 324 5.66 -11.73 -6.00
CA MET A 324 5.19 -12.07 -7.34
C MET A 324 6.06 -13.14 -7.98
N LEU A 325 5.43 -14.08 -8.69
CA LEU A 325 6.09 -15.09 -9.51
C LEU A 325 6.23 -14.52 -10.92
N MET A 326 7.47 -14.24 -11.34
CA MET A 326 7.78 -13.38 -12.49
C MET A 326 8.22 -14.14 -13.73
N THR A 327 8.78 -15.33 -13.56
CA THR A 327 9.23 -16.18 -14.66
C THR A 327 8.26 -17.34 -14.92
N GLY A 328 8.32 -17.94 -16.11
CA GLY A 328 7.55 -19.17 -16.39
C GLY A 328 7.89 -20.30 -15.42
N LYS A 329 9.18 -20.46 -15.09
CA LYS A 329 9.64 -21.44 -14.09
C LYS A 329 9.00 -21.19 -12.71
N GLU A 330 9.00 -19.93 -12.25
CA GLU A 330 8.41 -19.56 -10.96
C GLU A 330 6.88 -19.73 -10.97
N ALA A 331 6.21 -19.38 -12.07
CA ALA A 331 4.77 -19.53 -12.19
C ALA A 331 4.32 -21.00 -12.15
N GLU A 332 5.15 -21.92 -12.63
CA GLU A 332 4.91 -23.37 -12.64
C GLU A 332 5.35 -24.05 -11.35
N ASN A 333 6.53 -23.71 -10.82
CA ASN A 333 7.21 -24.47 -9.75
C ASN A 333 7.32 -23.70 -8.43
N GLY A 334 6.90 -22.43 -8.38
CA GLY A 334 7.13 -21.56 -7.23
C GLY A 334 8.56 -21.03 -7.14
N LEU A 335 8.88 -20.43 -6.00
CA LEU A 335 10.22 -19.91 -5.69
C LEU A 335 11.13 -21.03 -5.18
N GLU A 336 12.45 -20.81 -5.19
CA GLU A 336 13.32 -21.73 -4.45
C GLU A 336 13.07 -21.57 -2.94
N SER A 337 12.93 -22.68 -2.21
CA SER A 337 12.71 -22.62 -0.75
C SER A 337 13.78 -21.82 -0.02
N ASP A 338 15.04 -21.91 -0.47
CA ASP A 338 16.15 -21.13 0.07
C ASP A 338 15.95 -19.61 -0.10
N GLU A 339 15.31 -19.14 -1.17
CA GLU A 339 14.99 -17.72 -1.34
C GLU A 339 13.95 -17.27 -0.31
N ILE A 340 12.90 -18.05 -0.09
CA ILE A 340 11.86 -17.76 0.91
C ILE A 340 12.45 -17.78 2.32
N ASP A 341 13.32 -18.75 2.60
CA ASP A 341 14.03 -18.87 3.86
C ASP A 341 14.92 -17.65 4.12
N MET A 342 15.71 -17.24 3.12
CA MET A 342 16.55 -16.04 3.19
C MET A 342 15.75 -14.75 3.41
N ILE A 343 14.65 -14.56 2.66
CA ILE A 343 13.73 -13.42 2.83
C ILE A 343 13.17 -13.40 4.26
N THR A 344 12.73 -14.55 4.75
CA THR A 344 12.09 -14.67 6.07
C THR A 344 13.08 -14.42 7.20
N ALA A 345 14.28 -14.99 7.13
CA ALA A 345 15.35 -14.77 8.11
C ALA A 345 15.73 -13.29 8.20
N ASN A 346 15.85 -12.60 7.07
CA ASN A 346 16.12 -11.16 7.05
C ASN A 346 14.95 -10.36 7.63
N ILE A 347 13.68 -10.68 7.31
CA ILE A 347 12.51 -10.02 7.91
C ILE A 347 12.50 -10.15 9.43
N ILE A 348 12.85 -11.33 9.96
CA ILE A 348 12.97 -11.54 11.41
C ILE A 348 13.99 -10.56 12.00
N ASN A 349 15.12 -10.33 11.33
CA ASN A 349 16.16 -9.41 11.82
C ASN A 349 15.75 -7.93 11.74
N GLU A 350 14.86 -7.56 10.82
CA GLU A 350 14.32 -6.20 10.71
C GLU A 350 13.30 -5.83 11.80
N ARG A 351 12.91 -6.79 12.65
CA ARG A 351 11.91 -6.56 13.71
C ARG A 351 12.39 -5.53 14.73
N ASN A 352 13.71 -5.45 14.99
CA ASN A 352 14.28 -4.64 16.06
C ASN A 352 15.09 -3.46 15.50
N PRO A 353 15.11 -2.30 16.20
CA PRO A 353 14.31 -1.96 17.39
C PRO A 353 12.80 -1.84 17.10
N VAL A 354 11.95 -1.66 18.13
CA VAL A 354 10.49 -1.69 17.95
C VAL A 354 9.83 -0.42 18.46
N CYS A 355 8.74 0.00 17.82
CA CYS A 355 7.96 1.20 18.15
C CYS A 355 6.92 0.98 19.27
N TYR A 356 7.26 0.15 20.27
CA TYR A 356 6.37 -0.12 21.41
C TYR A 356 5.96 1.18 22.12
N GLY A 357 4.67 1.33 22.43
CA GLY A 357 4.09 2.53 23.03
C GLY A 357 3.73 3.65 22.05
N ASN A 358 4.34 3.69 20.85
CA ASN A 358 4.08 4.72 19.85
C ASN A 358 3.05 4.30 18.78
N ASP A 359 2.92 3.00 18.49
CA ASP A 359 1.92 2.46 17.57
C ASP A 359 1.25 1.22 18.18
N ALA A 360 -0.09 1.17 18.17
CA ALA A 360 -0.84 0.02 18.68
C ALA A 360 -0.53 -1.29 17.92
N ARG A 361 -0.05 -1.19 16.67
CA ARG A 361 0.35 -2.29 15.80
C ARG A 361 1.83 -2.66 15.95
N TRP A 362 2.54 -2.15 16.96
CA TRP A 362 3.98 -2.37 17.19
C TRP A 362 4.44 -3.82 17.04
N ALA A 363 3.60 -4.79 17.40
CA ALA A 363 3.94 -6.21 17.32
C ALA A 363 4.20 -6.70 15.89
N ASN A 364 3.63 -5.99 14.90
CA ASN A 364 3.74 -6.32 13.48
C ASN A 364 4.66 -5.32 12.74
N HIS A 365 5.31 -4.40 13.46
CA HIS A 365 6.19 -3.42 12.82
C HIS A 365 7.58 -3.99 12.58
N LEU A 366 8.15 -3.60 11.45
CA LEU A 366 9.58 -3.69 11.14
C LEU A 366 10.15 -2.29 11.28
N TYR A 367 11.29 -2.13 11.95
CA TYR A 367 11.82 -0.81 12.30
C TYR A 367 12.01 0.13 11.10
N PRO A 368 12.63 -0.31 10.00
CA PRO A 368 12.90 0.59 8.88
C PRO A 368 11.63 0.94 8.10
N VAL A 369 10.63 0.06 8.11
CA VAL A 369 9.29 0.35 7.58
C VAL A 369 8.62 1.43 8.44
N TYR A 370 8.67 1.29 9.76
CA TYR A 370 8.17 2.32 10.68
C TYR A 370 8.86 3.67 10.48
N MET A 371 10.19 3.70 10.30
CA MET A 371 10.92 4.93 9.98
C MET A 371 10.47 5.57 8.65
N THR A 372 10.20 4.73 7.64
CA THR A 372 9.68 5.19 6.34
C THR A 372 8.27 5.77 6.49
N GLU A 373 7.39 5.11 7.27
CA GLU A 373 6.05 5.61 7.60
C GLU A 373 6.11 6.96 8.35
N CYS A 374 7.01 7.10 9.32
CA CYS A 374 7.26 8.37 10.00
C CYS A 374 7.73 9.47 9.04
N TYR A 375 8.62 9.13 8.11
CA TYR A 375 9.07 10.06 7.08
C TYR A 375 7.90 10.50 6.18
N CYS A 376 7.08 9.57 5.68
CA CYS A 376 5.90 9.88 4.88
C CYS A 376 4.95 10.82 5.62
N LYS A 377 4.62 10.51 6.88
CA LYS A 377 3.74 11.32 7.73
C LYS A 377 4.31 12.71 8.03
N SER A 378 5.63 12.86 8.09
CA SER A 378 6.28 14.16 8.29
C SER A 378 6.10 15.13 7.12
N ARG A 379 5.66 14.65 5.95
CA ARG A 379 5.38 15.49 4.77
C ARG A 379 4.00 16.15 4.82
N PHE A 380 3.12 15.71 5.71
CA PHE A 380 1.79 16.29 5.81
C PHE A 380 1.80 17.65 6.48
N LYS A 381 0.98 18.55 5.94
CA LYS A 381 0.58 19.79 6.62
C LYS A 381 -0.41 19.45 7.72
N SER A 382 -0.50 20.34 8.71
CA SER A 382 -1.50 20.20 9.76
C SER A 382 -2.92 20.22 9.17
N ASP A 383 -3.83 19.47 9.78
CA ASP A 383 -5.22 19.36 9.31
C ASP A 383 -5.89 20.73 9.23
N ILE A 384 -5.65 21.59 10.22
CA ILE A 384 -6.15 22.97 10.27
C ILE A 384 -5.62 23.79 9.08
N SER A 385 -4.31 23.74 8.83
CA SER A 385 -3.72 24.51 7.72
C SER A 385 -4.21 24.03 6.36
N PHE A 386 -4.41 22.72 6.21
CA PHE A 386 -4.84 22.13 4.95
C PHE A 386 -6.32 22.40 4.66
N ILE A 387 -7.19 22.19 5.65
CA ILE A 387 -8.63 22.45 5.53
C ILE A 387 -8.90 23.92 5.20
N ASN A 388 -8.14 24.86 5.78
CA ASN A 388 -8.28 26.30 5.52
C ASN A 388 -7.90 26.74 4.09
N LEU A 389 -7.37 25.86 3.25
CA LEU A 389 -7.18 26.14 1.82
C LEU A 389 -8.51 26.17 1.07
N PHE A 390 -9.47 25.40 1.56
CA PHE A 390 -10.85 25.29 1.09
C PHE A 390 -11.72 26.17 1.99
#